data_AF-A0A0D2LHK5-F1
#
_entry.id   AF-A0A0D2LHK5-F1
#
_cell.length_a   1.000
_cell.length_b   1.000
_cell.length_c   1.000
_cell.angle_alpha   90.00
_cell.angle_beta   90.00
_cell.angle_gamma   90.00
#
_symmetry.space_group_name_H-M   'P 1'
#
loop_
_entity.id
_entity.type
_entity.pdbx_description
1 polymer ?
#
loop_
_entity_poly.entity_id
_entity_poly.type
_entity_poly.pdbx_seq_one_letter_code
_entity_poly.pdbx_strand_id
1 'polypeptide(L)'
;MATATEAPVATQQAYEKLCGKLRELNALEGISGLLGWDEMVMMPPGAAESRGAQKSALAGVIYDKKTDKEVGALLEELKKQVGPPQISTSC
;
A
#
# COMPACT_ATOMS: atom_id res chain seq x y z
N MET A 1 -34.93 2.35 -19.42
CA MET A 1 -34.09 3.42 -18.84
C MET A 1 -33.17 2.79 -17.81
N ALA A 2 -31.92 3.26 -17.75
CA ALA A 2 -30.77 2.75 -16.97
C ALA A 2 -29.99 1.59 -17.60
N THR A 3 -29.10 1.88 -18.54
CA THR A 3 -27.92 1.03 -18.85
C THR A 3 -26.85 1.88 -19.55
N ALA A 4 -25.63 1.92 -19.00
CA ALA A 4 -24.31 2.12 -19.65
C ALA A 4 -23.35 3.20 -19.08
N THR A 5 -23.76 4.12 -18.20
CA THR A 5 -22.86 5.19 -17.70
C THR A 5 -22.18 4.92 -16.34
N GLU A 6 -22.60 3.91 -15.55
CA GLU A 6 -22.07 3.70 -14.18
C GLU A 6 -20.75 2.90 -14.09
N ALA A 7 -20.48 2.02 -15.05
CA ALA A 7 -19.33 1.10 -14.98
C ALA A 7 -17.93 1.78 -14.95
N PRO A 8 -17.66 2.86 -15.71
CA PRO A 8 -16.34 3.50 -15.70
C PRO A 8 -16.06 4.27 -14.41
N VAL A 9 -17.10 4.87 -13.81
CA VAL A 9 -16.97 5.72 -12.62
C VAL A 9 -16.72 4.86 -11.38
N ALA A 10 -17.41 3.72 -11.26
CA ALA A 10 -17.21 2.79 -10.15
C ALA A 10 -15.79 2.17 -10.17
N THR A 11 -15.29 1.83 -11.35
CA THR A 11 -13.91 1.35 -11.58
C THR A 11 -12.89 2.39 -11.12
N GLN A 12 -13.05 3.64 -11.56
CA GLN A 12 -12.15 4.73 -11.21
C GLN A 12 -12.14 4.99 -9.70
N GLN A 13 -13.30 4.99 -9.05
CA GLN A 13 -13.40 5.18 -7.60
C GLN A 13 -12.73 4.05 -6.81
N ALA A 14 -12.90 2.79 -7.23
CA ALA A 14 -12.24 1.64 -6.60
C ALA A 14 -10.71 1.74 -6.74
N TYR A 15 -10.24 2.13 -7.93
CA TYR A 15 -8.82 2.36 -8.19
C TYR A 15 -8.24 3.49 -7.34
N GLU A 16 -8.92 4.63 -7.26
CA GLU A 16 -8.48 5.78 -6.46
C GLU A 16 -8.41 5.45 -4.96
N LYS A 17 -9.38 4.68 -4.44
CA LYS A 17 -9.37 4.18 -3.06
C LYS A 17 -8.17 3.28 -2.81
N LEU A 18 -7.90 2.33 -3.71
CA LEU A 18 -6.74 1.45 -3.61
C LEU A 18 -5.44 2.25 -3.64
N CYS A 19 -5.29 3.19 -4.58
CA CYS A 19 -4.14 4.08 -4.63
C CYS A 19 -3.98 4.91 -3.35
N GLY A 20 -5.08 5.39 -2.77
CA GLY A 20 -5.07 6.10 -1.49
C GLY A 20 -4.44 5.28 -0.38
N LYS A 21 -4.91 4.04 -0.20
CA LYS A 21 -4.36 3.09 0.79
C LYS A 21 -2.87 2.79 0.54
N LEU A 22 -2.49 2.55 -0.72
CA LEU A 22 -1.10 2.25 -1.08
C LEU A 22 -0.17 3.45 -0.87
N ARG A 23 -0.63 4.68 -1.12
CA ARG A 23 0.15 5.90 -0.83
C ARG A 23 0.41 6.05 0.68
N GLU A 24 -0.59 5.78 1.51
CA GLU A 24 -0.41 5.79 2.96
C GLU A 24 0.60 4.72 3.39
N LEU A 25 0.48 3.49 2.88
CA LEU A 25 1.43 2.42 3.16
C LEU A 25 2.87 2.80 2.74
N ASN A 26 3.03 3.38 1.56
CA ASN A 26 4.31 3.83 1.04
C ASN A 26 4.95 4.90 1.93
N ALA A 27 4.15 5.86 2.42
CA ALA A 27 4.65 6.89 3.34
C ALA A 27 5.18 6.26 4.65
N LEU A 28 4.49 5.25 5.20
CA LEU A 28 4.94 4.52 6.38
C LEU A 28 6.21 3.70 6.12
N GLU A 29 6.31 3.01 4.98
CA GLU A 29 7.52 2.33 4.56
C GLU A 29 8.70 3.32 4.38
N GLY A 30 8.42 4.54 3.90
CA GLY A 30 9.39 5.63 3.83
C GLY A 30 9.91 6.07 5.21
N ILE A 31 9.03 6.20 6.21
CA ILE A 31 9.42 6.46 7.61
C ILE A 31 10.28 5.32 8.16
N SER A 32 9.94 4.07 7.85
CA SER A 32 10.76 2.91 8.24
C SER A 32 12.16 2.98 7.64
N GLY A 33 12.27 3.41 6.37
CA GLY A 33 13.55 3.66 5.70
C GLY A 33 14.35 4.76 6.39
N LEU A 34 13.71 5.87 6.74
CA LEU A 34 14.34 6.98 7.47
C LEU A 34 14.86 6.53 8.85
N LEU A 35 14.08 5.76 9.60
CA LEU A 35 14.51 5.20 10.89
C LEU A 35 15.70 4.25 10.75
N GLY A 36 15.75 3.49 9.65
CA GLY A 36 16.89 2.64 9.31
C GLY A 36 18.15 3.44 9.01
N TRP A 37 18.03 4.51 8.23
CA TRP A 37 19.16 5.43 7.97
C TRP A 37 19.65 6.10 9.26
N ASP A 38 18.74 6.62 10.07
CA ASP A 38 19.08 7.32 11.30
C ASP A 38 19.81 6.41 12.30
N GLU A 39 19.41 5.13 12.36
CA GLU A 39 20.07 4.10 13.20
C GLU A 39 21.55 3.91 12.84
N MET A 40 21.91 4.07 11.56
CA MET A 40 23.27 3.89 11.07
C MET A 40 24.14 5.14 11.20
N VAL A 41 23.54 6.34 11.18
CA VAL A 41 24.30 7.60 11.05
C VAL A 41 24.23 8.49 12.29
N MET A 42 23.06 8.60 12.93
CA MET A 42 22.81 9.61 13.96
C MET A 42 22.51 9.02 15.35
N MET A 43 22.23 7.72 15.44
CA MET A 43 21.79 7.10 16.69
C MET A 43 22.88 7.16 17.77
N PRO A 44 22.59 7.72 18.97
CA PRO A 44 23.55 7.76 20.06
C PRO A 44 23.71 6.39 20.72
N PRO A 45 24.85 6.13 21.40
CA PRO A 45 25.04 4.92 22.20
C PRO A 45 23.93 4.73 23.23
N GLY A 46 23.47 3.48 23.41
CA GLY A 46 22.42 3.15 24.38
C GLY A 46 20.97 3.37 23.90
N ALA A 47 20.74 3.97 22.72
CA ALA A 47 19.39 4.17 22.18
C ALA A 47 18.79 2.96 21.43
N ALA A 48 19.53 1.85 21.34
CA ALA A 48 19.14 0.68 20.54
C ALA A 48 17.77 0.10 20.94
N GLU A 49 17.47 0.01 22.24
CA GLU A 49 16.18 -0.50 22.72
C GLU A 49 15.02 0.41 22.30
N SER A 50 15.15 1.73 22.48
CA SER A 50 14.15 2.70 22.06
C SER A 50 13.94 2.67 20.54
N ARG A 51 15.01 2.55 19.76
CA ARG A 51 14.92 2.45 18.30
C ARG A 51 14.26 1.15 17.86
N GLY A 52 14.59 0.04 18.52
CA GLY A 52 13.94 -1.26 18.32
C GLY A 52 12.43 -1.20 18.57
N ALA A 53 12.01 -0.55 19.66
CA ALA A 53 10.60 -0.36 19.97
C ALA A 53 9.86 0.47 18.89
N GLN A 54 10.48 1.56 18.41
CA GLN A 54 9.93 2.38 17.31
C GLN A 54 9.75 1.56 16.03
N LYS A 55 10.78 0.81 15.62
CA LYS A 55 10.72 -0.05 14.43
C LYS A 55 9.67 -1.15 14.57
N SER A 56 9.59 -1.79 15.74
CA SER A 56 8.63 -2.87 16.00
C SER A 56 7.18 -2.36 15.93
N ALA A 57 6.88 -1.23 16.57
CA ALA A 57 5.55 -0.63 16.52
C ALA A 57 5.16 -0.24 15.09
N LEU A 58 6.08 0.40 14.34
CA LEU A 58 5.82 0.79 12.95
C LEU A 58 5.62 -0.42 12.04
N ALA A 59 6.41 -1.48 12.21
CA ALA A 59 6.28 -2.71 11.45
C ALA A 59 4.90 -3.37 11.64
N GLY A 60 4.36 -3.36 12.86
CA GLY A 60 3.00 -3.83 13.14
C GLY A 60 1.95 -3.04 12.35
N VAL A 61 2.02 -1.71 12.38
CA VAL A 61 1.09 -0.84 11.64
C VAL A 61 1.18 -1.07 10.13
N ILE A 62 2.39 -1.19 9.58
CA ILE A 62 2.60 -1.49 8.17
C ILE A 62 1.98 -2.85 7.82
N TYR A 63 2.21 -3.87 8.65
CA TYR A 63 1.66 -5.21 8.43
C TYR A 63 0.12 -5.20 8.42
N ASP A 64 -0.50 -4.57 9.40
CA ASP A 64 -1.96 -4.48 9.50
C ASP A 64 -2.57 -3.79 8.27
N LYS A 65 -1.97 -2.69 7.81
CA LYS A 65 -2.42 -1.96 6.62
C LYS A 65 -2.20 -2.74 5.32
N LYS A 66 -1.10 -3.49 5.24
CA LYS A 66 -0.76 -4.29 4.06
C LYS A 66 -1.65 -5.53 3.92
N THR A 67 -2.15 -6.05 5.05
CA THR A 67 -3.03 -7.23 5.11
C THR A 67 -4.51 -6.87 5.29
N ASP A 68 -4.86 -5.59 5.16
CA ASP A 68 -6.24 -5.11 5.23
C ASP A 68 -7.11 -5.82 4.17
N LYS A 69 -8.21 -6.43 4.65
CA LYS A 69 -9.18 -7.14 3.80
C LYS A 69 -9.78 -6.25 2.72
N GLU A 70 -9.89 -4.95 2.97
CA GLU A 70 -10.41 -3.99 2.00
C GLU A 70 -9.48 -3.86 0.78
N VAL A 71 -8.16 -3.94 0.96
CA VAL A 71 -7.19 -3.93 -0.15
C VAL A 71 -7.43 -5.14 -1.05
N GLY A 72 -7.63 -6.32 -0.46
CA GLY A 72 -7.96 -7.54 -1.21
C GLY A 72 -9.28 -7.41 -1.96
N ALA A 73 -10.33 -6.88 -1.31
CA ALA A 73 -11.63 -6.68 -1.95
C ALA A 73 -11.56 -5.71 -3.14
N LEU A 74 -10.83 -4.60 -3.00
CA LEU A 74 -10.63 -3.62 -4.09
C LEU A 74 -9.87 -4.23 -5.27
N LEU A 75 -8.84 -5.05 -5.01
CA LEU A 75 -8.10 -5.75 -6.06
C LEU A 75 -8.96 -6.76 -6.82
N GLU A 76 -9.77 -7.55 -6.11
CA GLU A 76 -10.67 -8.52 -6.75
C GLU A 76 -11.78 -7.84 -7.55
N GLU A 77 -12.27 -6.69 -7.09
CA GLU A 77 -13.22 -5.89 -7.86
C GLU A 77 -12.60 -5.34 -9.15
N LEU A 78 -11.41 -4.75 -9.06
CA LEU A 78 -10.71 -4.21 -10.24
C LEU A 78 -10.31 -5.29 -11.24
N LYS A 79 -9.92 -6.50 -10.78
CA LYS A 79 -9.62 -7.64 -11.66
C LYS A 79 -10.83 -8.11 -12.48
N LYS A 80 -12.05 -7.97 -11.98
CA LYS A 80 -13.25 -8.31 -12.76
C LYS A 80 -13.49 -7.32 -13.89
N GLN A 81 -13.08 -6.07 -13.69
CA GLN A 81 -13.30 -4.97 -14.62
C GLN A 81 -12.18 -4.87 -15.66
N VAL A 82 -10.95 -5.14 -15.25
CA VAL A 82 -9.78 -5.24 -16.13
C VAL A 82 -9.64 -6.70 -16.58
N GLY A 83 -10.07 -7.00 -17.81
CA GLY A 83 -9.87 -8.31 -18.42
C GLY A 83 -8.39 -8.74 -18.44
N PRO A 84 -8.08 -10.02 -18.72
CA PRO A 84 -6.72 -10.55 -18.62
C PRO A 84 -5.75 -9.66 -19.42
N PRO A 85 -4.53 -9.44 -18.88
CA PRO A 85 -3.57 -8.55 -19.50
C PRO A 85 -3.36 -8.98 -20.95
N GLN A 86 -3.65 -8.08 -21.89
CA GLN A 86 -3.37 -8.28 -23.30
C GLN A 86 -1.86 -8.10 -23.50
N ILE A 87 -1.08 -9.07 -23.01
CA ILE A 87 0.35 -9.12 -23.24
C ILE A 87 0.50 -9.44 -24.72
N SER A 88 0.77 -8.40 -25.52
CA SER A 88 1.19 -8.57 -26.91
C SER A 88 2.54 -9.27 -26.88
N THR A 89 2.54 -10.59 -26.93
CA THR A 89 3.73 -11.41 -27.14
C THR A 89 4.12 -11.31 -28.61
N SER A 90 4.47 -10.11 -29.04
CA SER A 90 5.14 -9.84 -30.30
C SER A 90 6.62 -10.16 -30.10
N CYS A 91 6.97 -11.43 -30.26
CA CYS A 91 8.30 -11.84 -30.71
C CYS A 91 8.27 -11.99 -32.23
#